data_AF-A0A2P2NZC7-F1
#
_entry.id   AF-A0A2P2NZC7-F1
#
_cell.length_a   1.000
_cell.length_b   1.000
_cell.length_c   1.000
_cell.angle_alpha   90.00
_cell.angle_beta   90.00
_cell.angle_gamma   90.00
#
_symmetry.space_group_name_H-M   'P 1'
#
loop_
_entity.id
_entity.type
_entity.pdbx_description
1 polymer ?
#
loop_
_entity_poly.entity_id
_entity_poly.type
_entity_poly.pdbx_seq_one_letter_code
_entity_poly.pdbx_strand_id
1 'polypeptide(L)'
;MALKHIEEFVLSFSNPQTFATIILSSAPNALAQVVEAACIPEAGYLRCSVAEIGRFVAMLRNPYSILRACSAFALLQFTMPGGRHAMHHSTMLQNAGAPRILRATAAAATAPIEAKVFAKIVLRNIEQCMLET
;
A
#
# COMPACT_ATOMS: atom_id res chain seq x y z
N MET A 1 10.29 -5.52 21.25
CA MET A 1 8.94 -5.09 21.68
C MET A 1 8.59 -3.68 21.16
N ALA A 2 8.76 -3.41 19.88
CA ALA A 2 8.23 -2.20 19.22
C ALA A 2 7.71 -2.58 17.83
N LEU A 3 8.53 -3.30 17.08
CA LEU A 3 8.14 -3.95 15.83
C LEU A 3 6.91 -4.86 15.96
N LYS A 4 6.77 -5.57 17.09
CA LYS A 4 5.58 -6.40 17.38
C LYS A 4 4.30 -5.58 17.50
N HIS A 5 4.34 -4.43 18.17
CA HIS A 5 3.17 -3.56 18.29
C HIS A 5 2.82 -2.89 16.95
N ILE A 6 3.84 -2.56 16.17
CA ILE A 6 3.64 -2.06 14.79
C ILE A 6 3.01 -3.16 13.92
N GLU A 7 3.43 -4.41 14.08
CA GLU A 7 2.82 -5.56 13.42
C GLU A 7 1.36 -5.74 13.82
N GLU A 8 1.06 -5.79 15.10
CA GLU A 8 -0.31 -5.87 15.61
C GLU A 8 -1.18 -4.73 15.07
N PHE A 9 -0.65 -3.50 15.00
CA PHE A 9 -1.34 -2.35 14.42
C PHE A 9 -1.61 -2.51 12.93
N VAL A 10 -0.64 -2.92 12.12
CA VAL A 10 -0.87 -3.11 10.67
C VAL A 10 -1.85 -4.26 10.42
N LEU A 11 -1.76 -5.32 11.22
CA LEU A 11 -2.65 -6.47 11.12
C LEU A 11 -4.09 -6.13 11.56
N SER A 12 -4.32 -5.12 12.40
CA SER A 12 -5.69 -4.73 12.78
C SER A 12 -6.51 -4.17 11.62
N PHE A 13 -5.86 -3.74 10.53
CA PHE A 13 -6.52 -3.31 9.28
C PHE A 13 -6.72 -4.45 8.27
N SER A 14 -6.37 -5.68 8.65
CA SER A 14 -6.38 -6.83 7.74
C SER A 14 -7.51 -7.80 8.12
N ASN A 15 -8.32 -8.18 7.12
CA ASN A 15 -9.25 -9.29 7.25
C ASN A 15 -8.69 -10.49 6.48
N PRO A 16 -8.25 -11.57 7.16
CA PRO A 16 -7.58 -12.70 6.50
C PRO A 16 -8.40 -13.35 5.37
N GLN A 17 -9.73 -13.45 5.53
CA GLN A 17 -10.61 -14.07 4.54
C GLN A 17 -10.77 -13.18 3.30
N THR A 18 -11.00 -11.88 3.51
CA THR A 18 -11.06 -10.89 2.44
C THR A 18 -9.74 -10.83 1.67
N PHE A 19 -8.61 -10.85 2.38
CA PHE A 19 -7.28 -10.75 1.78
C PHE A 19 -6.95 -12.01 0.97
N ALA A 20 -7.27 -13.20 1.48
CA ALA A 20 -7.13 -14.45 0.74
C ALA A 20 -7.93 -14.42 -0.58
N THR A 21 -9.16 -13.91 -0.53
CA THR A 21 -10.02 -13.77 -1.71
C THR A 21 -9.41 -12.81 -2.74
N ILE A 22 -8.86 -11.68 -2.30
CA ILE A 22 -8.19 -10.69 -3.17
C ILE A 22 -6.93 -11.25 -3.82
N ILE A 23 -6.18 -12.10 -3.12
CA ILE A 23 -5.03 -12.78 -3.72
C ILE A 23 -5.48 -13.65 -4.90
N LEU A 24 -6.60 -14.34 -4.78
CA LEU A 24 -7.13 -15.27 -5.78
C LEU A 24 -7.83 -14.57 -6.96
N SER A 25 -8.68 -13.57 -6.71
CA SER A 25 -9.55 -12.98 -7.76
C SER A 25 -9.19 -11.56 -8.18
N SER A 26 -8.46 -10.80 -7.35
CA SER A 26 -8.17 -9.37 -7.55
C SER A 26 -9.39 -8.52 -7.94
N ALA A 27 -10.60 -8.92 -7.54
CA ALA A 27 -11.84 -8.27 -7.97
C ALA A 27 -11.90 -6.80 -7.49
N PRO A 28 -12.29 -5.83 -8.34
CA PRO A 28 -12.30 -4.40 -7.98
C PRO A 28 -13.12 -4.07 -6.73
N ASN A 29 -14.29 -4.69 -6.57
CA ASN A 29 -15.15 -4.45 -5.40
C ASN A 29 -14.53 -4.93 -4.10
N ALA A 30 -13.77 -6.03 -4.13
CA ALA A 30 -13.09 -6.55 -2.95
C ALA A 30 -11.92 -5.64 -2.54
N LEU A 31 -11.20 -5.08 -3.50
CA LEU A 31 -10.15 -4.08 -3.23
C LEU A 31 -10.73 -2.81 -2.59
N ALA A 32 -11.90 -2.35 -3.05
CA ALA A 32 -12.56 -1.18 -2.48
C ALA A 32 -12.97 -1.38 -1.00
N GLN A 33 -13.45 -2.58 -0.64
CA GLN A 33 -13.76 -2.90 0.76
C GLN A 33 -12.52 -2.86 1.66
N VAL A 34 -11.35 -3.29 1.15
CA VAL A 34 -10.10 -3.18 1.90
C VAL A 34 -9.64 -1.74 2.03
N VAL A 35 -9.77 -0.94 0.98
CA VAL A 35 -9.47 0.50 1.03
C VAL A 35 -10.28 1.17 2.14
N GLU A 36 -11.59 0.92 2.19
CA GLU A 36 -12.47 1.49 3.20
C GLU A 36 -12.08 1.04 4.63
N ALA A 37 -11.89 -0.26 4.83
CA ALA A 37 -11.53 -0.82 6.14
C ALA A 37 -10.11 -0.42 6.60
N ALA A 38 -9.18 -0.20 5.66
CA ALA A 38 -7.80 0.16 5.95
C ALA A 38 -7.59 1.67 6.11
N CYS A 39 -8.59 2.51 5.82
CA CYS A 39 -8.46 3.96 5.81
C CYS A 39 -8.17 4.53 7.20
N ILE A 40 -7.11 5.34 7.31
CA ILE A 40 -6.87 6.22 8.44
C ILE A 40 -7.31 7.63 8.02
N PRO A 41 -8.38 8.21 8.60
CA PRO A 41 -8.99 9.45 8.12
C PRO A 41 -8.00 10.61 7.96
N GLU A 42 -7.07 10.77 8.91
CA GLU A 42 -6.14 11.89 8.93
C GLU A 42 -4.93 11.70 8.00
N ALA A 43 -4.67 10.47 7.55
CA ALA A 43 -3.47 10.17 6.76
C ALA A 43 -3.50 10.86 5.38
N GLY A 44 -4.69 11.13 4.84
CA GLY A 44 -4.87 11.87 3.59
C GLY A 44 -4.40 13.34 3.64
N TYR A 45 -4.21 13.91 4.84
CA TYR A 45 -3.68 15.27 5.02
C TYR A 45 -2.15 15.33 5.09
N LEU A 46 -1.49 14.20 5.28
CA LEU A 46 -0.03 14.14 5.33
C LEU A 46 0.51 14.40 3.93
N ARG A 47 1.54 15.24 3.83
CA ARG A 47 2.27 15.47 2.58
C ARG A 47 3.68 14.92 2.75
N CYS A 48 4.05 14.00 1.87
CA CYS A 48 5.41 13.47 1.82
C CYS A 48 6.29 14.23 0.82
N SER A 49 7.56 14.32 1.19
CA SER A 49 8.67 14.65 0.30
C SER A 49 9.08 13.44 -0.56
N VAL A 50 9.84 13.71 -1.63
CA VAL A 50 10.42 12.66 -2.49
C VAL A 50 11.27 11.68 -1.68
N ALA A 51 12.06 12.19 -0.73
CA ALA A 51 12.93 11.36 0.10
C ALA A 51 12.14 10.39 0.99
N GLU A 52 11.01 10.83 1.55
CA GLU A 52 10.12 9.98 2.35
C GLU A 52 9.51 8.88 1.50
N ILE A 53 8.93 9.22 0.34
CA ILE A 53 8.38 8.23 -0.60
C ILE A 53 9.46 7.22 -1.01
N GLY A 54 10.66 7.69 -1.36
CA GLY A 54 11.79 6.83 -1.71
C GLY A 54 12.15 5.83 -0.62
N ARG A 55 12.11 6.24 0.66
CA ARG A 55 12.37 5.33 1.80
C ARG A 55 11.31 4.23 1.89
N PHE A 56 10.02 4.55 1.75
CA PHE A 56 8.97 3.54 1.77
C PHE A 56 9.09 2.57 0.58
N VAL A 57 9.39 3.09 -0.60
CA VAL A 57 9.59 2.27 -1.81
C VAL A 57 10.78 1.31 -1.64
N ALA A 58 11.90 1.76 -1.07
CA ALA A 58 13.04 0.90 -0.76
C ALA A 58 12.68 -0.18 0.28
N MET A 59 11.88 0.19 1.28
CA MET A 59 11.45 -0.70 2.36
C MET A 59 10.56 -1.87 1.89
N LEU A 60 9.89 -1.76 0.75
CA LEU A 60 9.14 -2.87 0.14
C LEU A 60 10.01 -4.11 -0.17
N ARG A 61 11.33 -3.93 -0.31
CA ARG A 61 12.33 -4.98 -0.56
C ARG A 61 13.09 -5.42 0.69
N ASN A 62 12.69 -4.95 1.86
CA ASN A 62 13.40 -5.24 3.10
C ASN A 62 13.32 -6.74 3.46
N PRO A 63 14.38 -7.36 4.02
CA PRO A 63 14.33 -8.77 4.45
C PRO A 63 13.28 -9.04 5.53
N TYR A 64 12.95 -8.05 6.37
CA TYR A 64 11.93 -8.19 7.40
C TYR A 64 10.53 -8.01 6.82
N SER A 65 9.73 -9.08 6.91
CA SER A 65 8.32 -9.14 6.48
C SER A 65 7.49 -7.96 6.97
N ILE A 66 7.61 -7.63 8.26
CA ILE A 66 6.84 -6.56 8.88
C ILE A 66 7.14 -5.20 8.24
N LEU A 67 8.41 -4.90 7.94
CA LEU A 67 8.77 -3.62 7.32
C LEU A 67 8.18 -3.51 5.90
N ARG A 68 8.10 -4.62 5.17
CA ARG A 68 7.42 -4.67 3.87
C ARG A 68 5.93 -4.38 4.01
N ALA A 69 5.25 -5.01 4.97
CA ALA A 69 3.82 -4.77 5.23
C ALA A 69 3.55 -3.33 5.67
N CYS A 70 4.36 -2.78 6.59
CA CYS A 70 4.26 -1.40 7.05
C CYS A 70 4.44 -0.41 5.90
N SER A 71 5.46 -0.61 5.08
CA SER A 71 5.71 0.28 3.95
C SER A 71 4.58 0.22 2.91
N ALA A 72 4.07 -0.96 2.59
CA ALA A 72 2.93 -1.10 1.68
C ALA A 72 1.66 -0.45 2.26
N PHE A 73 1.41 -0.61 3.56
CA PHE A 73 0.29 0.02 4.26
C PHE A 73 0.41 1.55 4.28
N ALA A 74 1.58 2.11 4.58
CA ALA A 74 1.80 3.56 4.54
C ALA A 74 1.58 4.12 3.13
N LEU A 75 2.10 3.45 2.10
CA LEU A 75 1.88 3.85 0.71
C LEU A 75 0.40 3.75 0.29
N LEU A 76 -0.35 2.77 0.82
CA LEU A 76 -1.80 2.71 0.66
C LEU A 76 -2.44 3.98 1.22
N GLN A 77 -2.13 4.35 2.47
CA GLN A 77 -2.67 5.56 3.09
C GLN A 77 -2.40 6.82 2.25
N PHE A 78 -1.18 6.97 1.72
CA PHE A 78 -0.78 8.14 0.95
C PHE A 78 -1.43 8.23 -0.44
N THR A 79 -1.91 7.11 -0.97
CA THR A 79 -2.51 7.00 -2.30
C THR A 79 -4.02 6.75 -2.25
N MET A 80 -4.64 6.86 -1.07
CA MET A 80 -6.09 6.69 -0.90
C MET A 80 -6.86 7.60 -1.86
N PRO A 81 -7.83 7.06 -2.62
CA PRO A 81 -8.72 7.89 -3.44
C PRO A 81 -9.41 8.96 -2.59
N GLY A 82 -9.48 10.19 -3.09
CA GLY A 82 -10.04 11.34 -2.37
C GLY A 82 -9.11 11.99 -1.32
N GLY A 83 -7.92 11.43 -1.08
CA GLY A 83 -6.92 12.06 -0.21
C GLY A 83 -6.40 13.38 -0.79
N ARG A 84 -6.20 14.40 0.06
CA ARG A 84 -5.78 15.76 -0.33
C ARG A 84 -4.51 15.78 -1.18
N HIS A 85 -3.58 14.86 -0.91
CA HIS A 85 -2.28 14.78 -1.58
C HIS A 85 -2.11 13.50 -2.42
N ALA A 86 -3.18 12.75 -2.68
CA ALA A 86 -3.13 11.46 -3.37
C ALA A 86 -2.45 11.57 -4.75
N MET A 87 -2.87 12.52 -5.59
CA MET A 87 -2.26 12.74 -6.92
C MET A 87 -0.77 13.07 -6.84
N HIS A 88 -0.36 13.90 -5.87
CA HIS A 88 1.03 14.27 -5.64
C HIS A 88 1.89 13.05 -5.27
N HIS A 89 1.39 12.20 -4.35
CA HIS A 89 2.08 10.97 -3.96
C HIS A 89 2.11 9.93 -5.08
N SER A 90 1.01 9.74 -5.81
CA SER A 90 0.95 8.82 -6.96
C SER A 90 1.96 9.23 -8.03
N THR A 91 2.08 10.53 -8.33
CA THR A 91 3.10 11.05 -9.25
C THR A 91 4.52 10.81 -8.74
N MET A 92 4.79 11.04 -7.45
CA MET A 92 6.10 10.74 -6.86
C MET A 92 6.45 9.25 -6.93
N LEU A 93 5.48 8.36 -6.66
CA LEU A 93 5.66 6.92 -6.75
C LEU A 93 5.95 6.48 -8.19
N GLN A 94 5.24 7.03 -9.17
CA GLN A 94 5.48 6.80 -10.58
C GLN A 94 6.92 7.19 -10.95
N ASN A 95 7.33 8.41 -10.61
CA ASN A 95 8.67 8.93 -10.91
C ASN A 95 9.78 8.17 -10.19
N ALA A 96 9.51 7.62 -9.01
CA ALA A 96 10.44 6.76 -8.26
C ALA A 96 10.53 5.33 -8.83
N GLY A 97 9.79 5.00 -9.89
CA GLY A 97 9.74 3.64 -10.45
C GLY A 97 9.06 2.62 -9.51
N ALA A 98 8.25 3.08 -8.56
CA ALA A 98 7.56 2.24 -7.59
C ALA A 98 6.65 1.17 -8.22
N PRO A 99 5.96 1.40 -9.36
CA PRO A 99 5.08 0.37 -9.94
C PRO A 99 5.78 -0.96 -10.19
N ARG A 100 7.04 -0.95 -10.64
CA ARG A 100 7.81 -2.19 -10.83
C ARG A 100 8.00 -2.95 -9.51
N ILE A 101 8.28 -2.23 -8.43
CA ILE A 101 8.55 -2.78 -7.11
C ILE A 101 7.28 -3.32 -6.49
N LEU A 102 6.19 -2.56 -6.59
CA LEU A 102 4.88 -2.97 -6.08
C LEU A 102 4.37 -4.22 -6.79
N ARG A 103 4.57 -4.34 -8.12
CA ARG A 103 4.22 -5.58 -8.86
C ARG A 103 5.01 -6.78 -8.35
N ALA A 104 6.32 -6.61 -8.15
CA ALA A 104 7.17 -7.66 -7.60
C ALA A 104 6.73 -8.05 -6.17
N THR A 105 6.39 -7.08 -5.32
CA THR A 105 5.89 -7.33 -3.95
C THR A 105 4.55 -8.06 -3.98
N ALA A 106 3.61 -7.66 -4.84
CA ALA A 106 2.30 -8.29 -4.98
C ALA A 106 2.40 -9.75 -5.46
N ALA A 107 3.38 -10.06 -6.32
CA ALA A 107 3.61 -11.39 -6.88
C ALA A 107 4.50 -12.29 -6.01
N ALA A 108 5.24 -11.74 -5.04
CA ALA A 108 6.19 -12.50 -4.25
C ALA A 108 5.51 -13.59 -3.41
N ALA A 109 5.93 -14.84 -3.60
CA ALA A 109 5.41 -16.00 -2.86
C ALA A 109 5.72 -15.93 -1.37
N THR A 110 6.85 -15.33 -0.99
CA THR A 110 7.34 -15.22 0.38
C THR A 110 6.91 -13.92 1.08
N ALA A 111 6.14 -13.07 0.42
CA ALA A 111 5.65 -11.83 1.02
C ALA A 111 4.45 -12.09 1.94
N PRO A 112 4.32 -11.34 3.05
CA PRO A 112 3.09 -11.33 3.84
C PRO A 112 1.88 -11.00 2.98
N ILE A 113 0.73 -11.59 3.30
CA ILE A 113 -0.49 -11.40 2.53
C ILE A 113 -0.90 -9.93 2.49
N GLU A 114 -0.69 -9.21 3.59
CA GLU A 114 -0.95 -7.78 3.75
C GLU A 114 -0.10 -6.98 2.79
N ALA A 115 1.22 -7.23 2.77
CA ALA A 115 2.13 -6.54 1.86
C ALA A 115 1.73 -6.75 0.39
N LYS A 116 1.24 -7.95 0.05
CA LYS A 116 0.77 -8.26 -1.31
C LYS A 116 -0.52 -7.52 -1.65
N VAL A 117 -1.53 -7.58 -0.77
CA VAL A 117 -2.83 -6.94 -0.98
C VAL A 117 -2.68 -5.42 -1.04
N PHE A 118 -1.97 -4.81 -0.08
CA PHE A 118 -1.73 -3.38 -0.08
C PHE A 118 -0.95 -2.95 -1.32
N ALA A 119 0.07 -3.70 -1.75
CA ALA A 119 0.78 -3.38 -3.00
C ALA A 119 -0.12 -3.43 -4.24
N LYS A 120 -1.06 -4.39 -4.33
CA LYS A 120 -2.07 -4.43 -5.41
C LYS A 120 -2.94 -3.18 -5.42
N ILE A 121 -3.38 -2.72 -4.24
CA ILE A 121 -4.24 -1.54 -4.12
C ILE A 121 -3.46 -0.28 -4.50
N VAL A 122 -2.22 -0.10 -3.99
CA VAL A 122 -1.37 1.05 -4.33
C VAL A 122 -1.12 1.12 -5.84
N LEU A 123 -0.87 -0.01 -6.51
CA LEU A 123 -0.75 -0.06 -7.97
C LEU A 123 -2.01 0.47 -8.66
N ARG A 124 -3.17 -0.01 -8.24
CA ARG A 124 -4.45 0.43 -8.78
C ARG A 124 -4.65 1.93 -8.56
N ASN A 125 -4.34 2.45 -7.37
CA ASN A 125 -4.48 3.87 -7.06
C ASN A 125 -3.58 4.73 -7.95
N ILE A 126 -2.33 4.32 -8.18
CA ILE A 126 -1.42 4.99 -9.11
C ILE A 126 -2.02 5.00 -10.53
N GLU A 127 -2.46 3.84 -11.03
CA GLU A 127 -3.04 3.70 -12.36
C GLU A 127 -4.31 4.55 -12.54
N GLN A 128 -5.18 4.60 -11.53
CA GLN A 128 -6.38 5.44 -11.55
C GLN A 128 -6.04 6.93 -11.55
N CYS A 129 -5.11 7.39 -10.70
CA CYS A 129 -4.69 8.79 -10.71
C CYS A 129 -4.12 9.23 -12.06
N MET A 130 -3.42 8.34 -12.78
CA MET A 130 -2.86 8.66 -14.10
C MET A 130 -3.90 8.68 -15.22
N LEU A 131 -5.09 8.08 -15.03
CA LEU A 131 -6.20 8.17 -15.98
C LEU A 131 -7.01 9.46 -15.84
N GLU A 132 -6.93 10.11 -14.67
CA GLU A 132 -7.61 11.37 -14.36
C GLU A 132 -6.80 12.62 -14.77
N THR A 133 -5.64 12.44 -15.41
CA THR A 133 -4.73 13.51 -15.89
C THR A 133 -4.71 13.59 -17.40
#